data_AF-A0A946FM04-F1
#
_entry.id   AF-A0A946FM04-F1
#
_cell.length_a   1.000
_cell.length_b   1.000
_cell.length_c   1.000
_cell.angle_alpha   90.00
_cell.angle_beta   90.00
_cell.angle_gamma   90.00
#
_symmetry.space_group_name_H-M   'P 1'
#
loop_
_entity.id
_entity.type
_entity.pdbx_description
1 polymer ?
#
loop_
_entity_poly.entity_id
_entity_poly.type
_entity_poly.pdbx_seq_one_letter_code
_entity_poly.pdbx_strand_id
1 'polypeptide(L)'
;MVAAPACVALSRAAICGPPAPTLGPAVLQAAALFDRTTTGEASAFDWTNRMAQAHRLAITDARHFLTDPDFFPDLYPALLEPRRLDRRARRISATRNPGRPGASRLSKAPR
;
A
#
# COMPACT_ATOMS: atom_id res chain seq x y z
N MET A 1 17.51 -8.52 18.14
CA MET A 1 17.00 -7.12 18.21
C MET A 1 15.51 -7.14 17.89
N VAL A 2 14.72 -6.25 18.50
CA VAL A 2 13.30 -6.10 18.17
C VAL A 2 13.17 -4.99 17.12
N ALA A 3 12.62 -5.30 15.94
CA ALA A 3 12.41 -4.32 14.89
C ALA A 3 11.27 -3.35 15.26
N ALA A 4 11.43 -2.07 14.91
CA ALA A 4 10.38 -1.07 15.09
C ALA A 4 9.15 -1.40 14.22
N PRO A 5 7.92 -1.11 14.67
CA PRO A 5 6.74 -1.36 13.88
C PRO A 5 6.71 -0.48 12.62
N ALA A 6 6.13 -1.01 11.55
CA ALA A 6 5.76 -0.19 10.40
C ALA A 6 4.47 0.55 10.73
N CYS A 7 4.39 1.83 10.36
CA CYS A 7 3.21 2.66 10.62
C CYS A 7 2.82 3.48 9.39
N VAL A 8 1.53 3.78 9.26
CA VAL A 8 1.02 4.67 8.22
C VAL A 8 -0.08 5.58 8.78
N ALA A 9 -0.11 6.81 8.29
CA ALA A 9 -1.17 7.76 8.60
C ALA A 9 -2.35 7.57 7.64
N LEU A 10 -3.55 7.51 8.24
CA LEU A 10 -4.85 7.58 7.60
C LEU A 10 -5.47 8.96 7.86
N SER A 11 -6.62 9.23 7.24
CA SER A 11 -7.35 10.49 7.38
C SER A 11 -7.77 10.82 8.83
N ARG A 12 -8.03 9.80 9.66
CA ARG A 12 -8.55 9.96 11.04
C ARG A 12 -7.71 9.32 12.13
N ALA A 13 -6.67 8.56 11.78
CA ALA A 13 -5.85 7.82 12.74
C ALA A 13 -4.50 7.45 12.12
N ALA A 14 -3.60 6.93 12.95
CA ALA A 14 -2.45 6.16 12.49
C ALA A 14 -2.66 4.69 12.86
N ILE A 15 -2.24 3.78 11.98
CA ILE A 15 -2.23 2.35 12.27
C ILE A 15 -0.80 1.83 12.10
N CYS A 16 -0.43 0.88 12.97
CA CYS A 16 0.88 0.24 12.95
C CYS A 16 0.71 -1.28 12.90
N GLY A 17 1.70 -1.96 12.35
CA GLY A 17 1.73 -3.41 12.26
C GLY A 17 3.16 -3.95 12.29
N PRO A 18 3.31 -5.28 12.30
CA PRO A 18 4.61 -5.91 12.24
C PRO A 18 5.39 -5.42 11.00
N PRO A 19 6.70 -5.16 11.12
CA PRO A 19 7.53 -4.72 10.00
C PRO A 19 7.83 -5.87 9.04
N ALA A 20 8.61 -5.59 7.99
CA ALA A 20 9.27 -6.63 7.19
C ALA A 20 10.08 -7.58 8.12
N PRO A 21 10.19 -8.89 7.81
CA PRO A 21 9.79 -9.57 6.58
C PRO A 21 8.31 -9.99 6.48
N THR A 22 7.46 -9.57 7.43
CA THR A 22 6.03 -9.92 7.37
C THR A 22 5.29 -9.14 6.27
N LEU A 23 4.08 -9.57 5.91
CA LEU A 23 3.17 -8.83 5.02
C LEU A 23 2.52 -7.59 5.68
N GLY A 24 2.84 -7.28 6.94
CA GLY A 24 2.30 -6.13 7.66
C GLY A 24 2.39 -4.81 6.88
N PRO A 25 3.54 -4.44 6.28
CA PRO A 25 3.66 -3.23 5.47
C PRO A 25 2.68 -3.21 4.27
N ALA A 26 2.37 -4.35 3.67
CA ALA A 26 1.40 -4.44 2.57
C ALA A 26 -0.05 -4.24 3.02
N VAL A 27 -0.39 -4.73 4.20
CA VAL A 27 -1.70 -4.46 4.82
C VAL A 27 -1.85 -2.97 5.12
N LEU A 28 -0.80 -2.33 5.68
CA LEU A 28 -0.77 -0.89 5.94
C LEU A 28 -0.90 -0.09 4.64
N GLN A 29 -0.18 -0.47 3.57
CA GLN A 29 -0.30 0.18 2.27
C GLN A 29 -1.73 0.07 1.73
N ALA A 30 -2.34 -1.12 1.76
CA ALA A 30 -3.70 -1.34 1.28
C ALA A 30 -4.71 -0.47 2.06
N ALA A 31 -4.61 -0.43 3.38
CA ALA A 31 -5.48 0.40 4.23
C ALA A 31 -5.32 1.89 3.90
N ALA A 32 -4.09 2.38 3.74
CA ALA A 32 -3.82 3.78 3.44
C ALA A 32 -4.25 4.20 2.02
N LEU A 33 -4.21 3.29 1.05
CA LEU A 33 -4.77 3.51 -0.29
C LEU A 33 -6.30 3.51 -0.26
N PHE A 34 -6.89 2.61 0.51
CA PHE A 34 -8.32 2.51 0.66
C PHE A 34 -8.92 3.77 1.31
N ASP A 35 -8.30 4.25 2.40
CA ASP A 35 -8.65 5.49 3.09
C ASP A 35 -8.57 6.72 2.15
N ARG A 36 -7.53 6.81 1.32
CA ARG A 36 -7.37 7.91 0.34
C ARG A 36 -8.41 7.94 -0.77
N THR A 37 -9.06 6.81 -1.05
CA THR A 37 -9.96 6.67 -2.20
C THR A 37 -11.42 6.52 -1.83
N THR A 38 -11.70 6.34 -0.55
CA THR A 38 -13.05 6.34 0.00
C THR A 38 -13.33 7.71 0.59
N THR A 39 -14.25 8.45 -0.03
CA THR A 39 -14.73 9.74 0.48
C THR A 39 -16.26 9.72 0.49
N GLY A 40 -16.86 10.25 1.56
CA GLY A 40 -18.31 10.34 1.71
C GLY A 40 -19.03 9.00 1.75
N GLU A 41 -20.33 9.02 1.45
CA GLU A 41 -21.13 7.81 1.29
C GLU A 41 -20.80 7.14 -0.05
N ALA A 42 -20.26 5.92 0.02
CA ALA A 42 -20.03 5.06 -1.13
C ALA A 42 -21.03 3.91 -1.12
N SER A 43 -21.49 3.49 -2.31
CA SER A 43 -22.26 2.24 -2.40
C SER A 43 -21.40 1.06 -1.93
N ALA A 44 -22.04 -0.02 -1.47
CA ALA A 44 -21.32 -1.24 -1.08
C ALA A 44 -20.47 -1.81 -2.23
N PHE A 45 -20.95 -1.66 -3.47
CA PHE A 45 -20.20 -2.05 -4.67
C PHE A 45 -18.94 -1.21 -4.85
N ASP A 46 -19.04 0.12 -4.76
CA ASP A 46 -17.88 1.01 -4.89
C ASP A 46 -16.85 0.77 -3.80
N TRP A 47 -17.32 0.55 -2.57
CA TRP A 47 -16.49 0.24 -1.41
C TRP A 47 -15.68 -1.04 -1.64
N THR A 48 -16.36 -2.13 -2.02
CA THR A 48 -15.74 -3.43 -2.29
C THR A 48 -14.75 -3.35 -3.46
N ASN A 49 -15.13 -2.64 -4.52
CA ASN A 49 -14.28 -2.45 -5.69
C ASN A 49 -12.99 -1.69 -5.34
N ARG A 50 -13.09 -0.59 -4.58
CA ARG A 50 -11.93 0.18 -4.13
C ARG A 50 -11.03 -0.64 -3.21
N MET A 51 -11.59 -1.38 -2.26
CA MET A 51 -10.82 -2.25 -1.36
C MET A 51 -10.06 -3.32 -2.16
N ALA A 52 -10.73 -4.01 -3.08
CA ALA A 52 -10.10 -5.04 -3.91
C ALA A 52 -8.97 -4.48 -4.80
N GLN A 53 -9.10 -3.25 -5.29
CA GLN A 53 -8.06 -2.58 -6.07
C GLN A 53 -6.88 -2.14 -5.19
N ALA A 54 -7.14 -1.61 -3.99
CA ALA A 54 -6.10 -1.23 -3.02
C ALA A 54 -5.22 -2.43 -2.63
N HIS A 55 -5.85 -3.57 -2.30
CA HIS A 55 -5.13 -4.81 -2.00
C HIS A 55 -4.27 -5.29 -3.18
N ARG A 56 -4.81 -5.25 -4.41
CA ARG A 56 -4.05 -5.64 -5.60
C ARG A 56 -2.82 -4.76 -5.82
N LEU A 57 -2.95 -3.45 -5.64
CA LEU A 57 -1.81 -2.53 -5.74
C LEU A 57 -0.74 -2.81 -4.68
N ALA A 58 -1.17 -3.06 -3.44
CA ALA A 58 -0.27 -3.32 -2.32
C ALA A 58 0.46 -4.66 -2.43
N ILE A 59 -0.24 -5.72 -2.83
CA ILE A 59 0.37 -7.05 -3.05
C ILE A 59 1.31 -7.04 -4.25
N THR A 60 0.98 -6.31 -5.33
CA THR A 60 1.92 -6.13 -6.44
C THR A 60 3.21 -5.43 -5.99
N ASP A 61 3.09 -4.42 -5.13
CA ASP A 61 4.23 -3.71 -4.56
C ASP A 61 5.03 -4.62 -3.61
N ALA A 62 4.36 -5.39 -2.75
CA ALA A 62 4.99 -6.35 -1.83
C ALA A 62 5.79 -7.41 -2.57
N ARG A 63 5.23 -7.99 -3.64
CA ARG A 63 5.93 -8.98 -4.47
C ARG A 63 7.21 -8.45 -5.11
N HIS A 64 7.35 -7.14 -5.24
CA HIS A 64 8.50 -6.52 -5.89
C HIS A 64 9.50 -5.90 -4.91
N PHE A 65 9.04 -5.40 -3.76
CA PHE A 65 9.84 -4.59 -2.84
C PHE A 65 9.92 -5.10 -1.41
N LEU A 66 9.03 -6.01 -1.00
CA LEU A 66 9.06 -6.53 0.37
C LEU A 66 10.07 -7.68 0.44
N THR A 67 11.07 -7.50 1.28
CA THR A 67 12.18 -8.44 1.48
C THR A 67 12.45 -8.62 2.96
N ASP A 68 13.37 -9.53 3.28
CA ASP A 68 13.98 -9.56 4.60
C ASP A 68 15.06 -8.45 4.71
N PRO A 69 14.90 -7.46 5.61
CA PRO A 69 15.85 -6.35 5.78
C PRO A 69 17.25 -6.79 6.21
N ASP A 70 17.40 -7.98 6.82
CA ASP A 70 18.70 -8.49 7.24
C ASP A 70 19.55 -8.93 6.03
N PHE A 71 18.93 -9.17 4.88
CA PHE A 71 19.59 -9.65 3.66
C PHE A 71 19.52 -8.68 2.47
N PHE A 72 18.48 -7.84 2.40
CA PHE A 72 18.24 -6.95 1.28
C PHE A 72 17.87 -5.53 1.74
N PRO A 73 18.11 -4.49 0.93
CA PRO A 73 17.71 -3.13 1.27
C PRO A 73 16.21 -3.02 1.54
N ASP A 74 15.84 -2.42 2.67
CA ASP A 74 14.44 -2.15 2.99
C ASP A 74 13.90 -0.97 2.17
N LEU A 75 13.31 -1.29 1.02
CA LEU A 75 12.74 -0.30 0.10
C LEU A 75 11.25 -0.04 0.36
N TYR A 76 10.59 -0.90 1.14
CA TYR A 76 9.15 -0.84 1.32
C TYR A 76 8.65 0.41 2.07
N PRO A 77 9.35 0.96 3.09
CA PRO A 77 8.93 2.18 3.78
C PRO A 77 8.71 3.36 2.83
N ALA A 78 9.46 3.44 1.73
CA ALA A 78 9.26 4.48 0.73
C ALA A 78 7.87 4.40 0.06
N LEU A 79 7.21 3.24 0.04
CA LEU A 79 5.86 3.07 -0.51
C LEU A 79 4.76 3.53 0.44
N LEU A 80 5.08 3.68 1.73
CA LEU A 80 4.17 4.18 2.77
C LEU A 80 4.24 5.71 2.94
N GLU A 81 5.15 6.38 2.23
CA GLU A 81 5.21 7.84 2.24
C GLU A 81 3.93 8.47 1.65
N PRO A 82 3.39 9.56 2.23
CA PRO A 82 2.14 10.17 1.77
C PRO A 82 2.11 10.46 0.27
N ARG A 83 3.15 11.10 -0.28
CA ARG A 83 3.25 11.43 -1.71
C ARG A 83 3.21 10.21 -2.62
N ARG A 84 3.72 9.07 -2.13
CA ARG A 84 3.79 7.81 -2.88
C ARG A 84 2.43 7.12 -2.85
N LEU A 85 1.78 7.10 -1.69
CA LEU A 85 0.41 6.64 -1.53
C LEU A 85 -0.57 7.44 -2.39
N ASP A 86 -0.47 8.78 -2.42
CA ASP A 86 -1.36 9.63 -3.24
C ASP A 86 -1.19 9.32 -4.73
N ARG A 87 0.04 9.11 -5.19
CA ARG A 87 0.30 8.72 -6.58
C ARG A 87 -0.27 7.35 -6.90
N ARG A 88 -0.15 6.40 -5.96
CA ARG A 88 -0.63 5.03 -6.14
C ARG A 88 -2.17 4.99 -6.09
N ALA A 89 -2.80 5.78 -5.23
CA ALA A 89 -4.25 5.92 -5.09
C ALA A 89 -4.92 6.38 -6.40
N ARG A 90 -4.25 7.23 -7.20
CA ARG A 90 -4.73 7.62 -8.55
C ARG A 90 -4.95 6.46 -9.53
N ARG A 91 -4.47 5.25 -9.21
CA ARG A 91 -4.70 4.03 -10.01
C ARG A 91 -6.00 3.31 -9.66
N ILE A 92 -6.63 3.65 -8.54
CA ILE A 92 -7.89 3.07 -8.10
C ILE A 92 -9.04 3.85 -8.75
N SER A 93 -10.06 3.14 -9.21
CA SER A 93 -11.24 3.74 -9.81
C SER A 93 -12.52 3.17 -9.21
N ALA A 94 -13.52 4.05 -8.99
CA ALA A 94 -14.83 3.64 -8.51
C ALA A 94 -15.61 2.82 -9.55
N THR A 95 -15.52 3.22 -10.83
CA THR A 95 -16.42 2.72 -11.89
C THR A 95 -15.80 1.67 -12.80
N ARG A 96 -14.49 1.42 -12.72
CA ARG A 96 -13.79 0.45 -13.56
C ARG A 96 -12.78 -0.37 -12.77
N ASN A 97 -12.59 -1.61 -13.20
CA ASN A 97 -11.52 -2.47 -12.76
C ASN A 97 -10.35 -2.38 -13.76
N PRO A 98 -9.20 -1.77 -13.41
CA PRO A 98 -8.08 -1.59 -14.33
C PRO A 98 -7.28 -2.87 -14.63
N GLY A 99 -7.71 -4.05 -14.15
CA GLY A 99 -7.03 -5.32 -14.37
C GLY A 99 -5.83 -5.53 -13.44
N ARG A 100 -4.73 -6.08 -13.97
CA ARG A 100 -3.51 -6.36 -13.21
C ARG A 100 -2.60 -5.12 -13.18
N PRO A 101 -2.34 -4.51 -12.00
CA PRO A 101 -1.47 -3.35 -11.91
C PRO A 101 0.01 -3.74 -11.99
N GLY A 102 0.82 -2.84 -12.53
CA GLY A 102 2.28 -2.89 -12.37
C GLY A 102 2.72 -2.38 -10.98
N ALA A 103 3.94 -2.72 -10.55
CA ALA A 103 4.49 -2.24 -9.29
C ALA A 103 4.76 -0.72 -9.31
N SER A 104 4.87 -0.14 -8.12
CA SER A 104 5.37 1.22 -7.93
C SER A 104 6.79 1.36 -8.49
N ARG A 105 7.15 2.56 -8.93
CA ARG A 105 8.53 2.87 -9.35
C ARG A 105 9.26 3.59 -8.24
N LEU A 106 10.33 2.99 -7.74
CA LEU A 106 11.26 3.57 -6.77
C LEU A 106 12.61 3.81 -7.45
N SER A 107 13.22 4.97 -7.23
CA SER A 107 14.50 5.34 -7.86
C SER A 107 15.67 4.48 -7.41
N LYS A 108 15.57 3.88 -6.22
CA LYS A 108 16.58 2.99 -5.63
C LYS A 108 16.32 1.50 -5.89
N ALA A 109 15.27 1.17 -6.65
CA ALA A 109 15.01 -0.22 -7.00
C ALA A 109 16.02 -0.71 -8.04
N PRO A 110 16.62 -1.91 -7.88
CA PRO A 110 17.34 -2.54 -8.98
C PRO A 110 16.40 -2.70 -10.18
N ARG A 111 16.93 -2.49 -11.39
CA ARG A 111 16.16 -2.55 -12.64
C ARG A 111 15.77 -3.97 -12.99
#